data_AF-A0A1J4Z0V6-F1
#
_entry.id   AF-A0A1J4Z0V6-F1
#
_cell.length_a   1.000
_cell.length_b   1.000
_cell.length_c   1.000
_cell.angle_alpha   90.00
_cell.angle_beta   90.00
_cell.angle_gamma   90.00
#
_symmetry.space_group_name_H-M   'P 1'
#
loop_
_entity.id
_entity.type
_entity.pdbx_description
1 polymer ?
#
loop_
_entity_poly.entity_id
_entity_poly.type
_entity_poly.pdbx_seq_one_letter_code
_entity_poly.pdbx_strand_id
1 'polypeptide(L)'
;MKTVIKLWIGLAVFIVLSPLGLILPEYFKADAAWGEWGTDVFKGLVGYIPQGLEKLSNLWNAPIPDYAFRGWEDKGLVHLSAAYIFSAILGITITALIIFGIGHILSKRSRH
;
A
#
# COMPACT_ATOMS: atom_id res chain seq x y z
N MET A 1 -14.74 9.15 -29.07
CA MET A 1 -15.25 9.95 -27.91
C MET A 1 -16.19 9.16 -27.00
N LYS A 2 -17.24 8.48 -27.51
CA LYS A 2 -18.22 7.74 -26.67
C LYS A 2 -17.59 6.69 -25.73
N THR A 3 -16.56 5.96 -26.16
CA THR A 3 -15.85 4.98 -25.32
C THR A 3 -15.12 5.63 -24.15
N VAL A 4 -14.47 6.78 -24.38
CA VAL A 4 -13.75 7.53 -23.34
C VAL A 4 -14.73 8.00 -22.26
N ILE A 5 -15.89 8.52 -22.66
CA ILE A 5 -16.95 8.92 -21.71
C ILE A 5 -17.43 7.73 -20.87
N LYS A 6 -17.61 6.55 -21.47
CA LYS A 6 -17.99 5.33 -20.73
C LYS A 6 -16.92 4.92 -19.70
N LEU A 7 -15.63 5.05 -20.05
CA LEU A 7 -14.53 4.78 -19.12
C LEU A 7 -14.52 5.77 -17.95
N TRP A 8 -14.75 7.06 -18.21
CA TRP A 8 -14.86 8.07 -17.16
C TRP A 8 -16.05 7.83 -16.23
N ILE A 9 -17.20 7.41 -16.78
CA ILE A 9 -18.36 7.03 -15.97
C ILE A 9 -18.01 5.82 -15.09
N GLY A 10 -17.37 4.79 -15.66
CA GLY A 10 -16.91 3.63 -14.88
C GLY A 10 -15.96 4.02 -13.75
N LEU A 11 -14.99 4.90 -14.03
CA LEU A 11 -14.06 5.40 -13.02
C LEU A 11 -14.77 6.19 -11.92
N ALA A 12 -15.72 7.06 -12.28
CA ALA A 12 -16.51 7.80 -11.31
C ALA A 12 -17.32 6.87 -10.40
N VAL A 13 -17.90 5.80 -10.96
CA VAL A 13 -18.58 4.75 -10.16
C VAL A 13 -17.59 4.08 -9.20
N PHE A 14 -16.39 3.70 -9.65
CA PHE A 14 -15.39 3.11 -8.75
C PHE A 14 -14.95 4.04 -7.63
N ILE A 15 -14.80 5.33 -7.90
CA ILE A 15 -14.47 6.34 -6.87
C ILE A 15 -15.58 6.40 -5.81
N VAL A 16 -16.84 6.39 -6.23
CA VAL A 16 -17.98 6.41 -5.30
C VAL A 16 -18.07 5.11 -4.49
N LEU A 17 -17.68 3.97 -5.08
CA LEU A 17 -17.68 2.67 -4.40
C LEU A 17 -16.44 2.43 -3.53
N SER A 18 -15.33 3.14 -3.73
CA SER A 18 -14.07 2.87 -3.00
C SER A 18 -14.20 2.99 -1.46
N PRO A 19 -15.03 3.87 -0.87
CA PRO A 19 -15.20 3.93 0.58
C PRO A 19 -15.84 2.66 1.17
N LEU A 20 -16.55 1.86 0.36
CA LEU A 20 -17.14 0.59 0.83
C LEU A 20 -16.09 -0.38 1.36
N GLY A 21 -14.86 -0.32 0.83
CA GLY A 21 -13.75 -1.16 1.29
C GLY A 21 -13.32 -0.90 2.74
N LEU A 22 -13.66 0.28 3.29
CA LEU A 22 -13.43 0.65 4.69
C LEU A 22 -14.71 0.51 5.52
N ILE A 23 -15.85 0.94 4.96
CA ILE A 23 -17.14 0.96 5.68
C ILE A 23 -17.66 -0.45 5.96
N LEU A 24 -17.55 -1.38 5.01
CA LEU A 24 -18.11 -2.72 5.19
C LEU A 24 -17.32 -3.51 6.25
N PRO A 25 -15.97 -3.54 6.25
CA PRO A 25 -15.22 -4.20 7.33
C PRO A 25 -15.55 -3.63 8.71
N GLU A 26 -15.58 -2.31 8.86
CA GLU A 26 -15.97 -1.65 10.10
C GLU A 26 -17.38 -2.05 10.55
N TYR A 27 -18.35 -2.03 9.63
CA TYR A 27 -19.75 -2.39 9.91
C TYR A 27 -19.90 -3.87 10.32
N PHE A 28 -19.18 -4.78 9.66
CA PHE A 28 -19.21 -6.21 9.95
C PHE A 28 -18.22 -6.65 11.04
N LYS A 29 -17.48 -5.72 11.64
CA LYS A 29 -16.42 -5.99 12.61
C LYS A 29 -15.35 -6.94 12.07
N ALA A 30 -15.03 -6.82 10.80
CA ALA A 30 -13.87 -7.47 10.21
C ALA A 30 -12.66 -6.55 10.43
N ASP A 31 -11.54 -7.11 10.89
CA ASP A 31 -10.39 -6.31 11.36
C ASP A 31 -9.82 -5.38 10.27
N ALA A 32 -9.51 -5.90 9.09
CA ALA A 32 -8.79 -5.16 8.06
C ALA A 32 -9.64 -4.76 6.86
N ALA A 33 -9.28 -3.62 6.27
CA ALA A 33 -9.86 -3.10 5.04
C ALA A 33 -9.77 -4.10 3.88
N TRP A 34 -10.72 -4.01 2.94
CA TRP A 34 -10.67 -4.84 1.74
C TRP A 34 -9.41 -4.55 0.93
N GLY A 35 -8.55 -5.57 0.79
CA GLY A 35 -7.26 -5.46 0.10
C GLY A 35 -6.06 -5.20 1.02
N GLU A 36 -6.27 -4.95 2.31
CA GLU A 36 -5.21 -4.79 3.33
C GLU A 36 -5.05 -6.05 4.21
N TRP A 37 -5.44 -7.22 3.70
CA TRP A 37 -5.42 -8.45 4.48
C TRP A 37 -4.00 -9.02 4.64
N GLY A 38 -3.58 -9.18 5.90
CA GLY A 38 -2.36 -9.89 6.28
C GLY A 38 -2.59 -11.36 6.67
N THR A 39 -1.49 -12.07 6.92
CA THR A 39 -1.53 -13.47 7.39
C THR A 39 -2.20 -13.61 8.77
N ASP A 40 -2.04 -12.60 9.61
CA ASP A 40 -2.69 -12.40 10.91
C ASP A 40 -4.22 -12.28 10.77
N VAL A 41 -4.69 -11.45 9.84
CA VAL A 41 -6.12 -11.28 9.56
C VAL A 41 -6.73 -12.60 9.07
N PHE A 42 -6.08 -13.29 8.14
CA PHE A 42 -6.57 -14.58 7.63
C PHE A 42 -6.61 -15.65 8.73
N LYS A 43 -5.59 -15.68 9.60
CA LYS A 43 -5.56 -16.59 10.75
C LYS A 43 -6.71 -16.29 11.72
N GLY A 44 -7.04 -15.03 11.95
CA GLY A 44 -8.17 -14.61 12.78
C GLY A 44 -9.53 -14.98 12.17
N LEU A 45 -9.70 -14.77 10.86
CA LEU A 45 -10.98 -15.00 10.16
C LEU A 45 -11.26 -16.48 9.88
N VAL A 46 -10.24 -17.25 9.48
CA VAL A 46 -10.40 -18.62 8.95
C VAL A 46 -9.77 -19.68 9.86
N GLY A 47 -8.99 -19.27 10.87
CA GLY A 47 -8.35 -20.17 11.83
C GLY A 47 -7.02 -20.78 11.36
N TYR A 48 -6.60 -20.51 10.12
CA TYR A 48 -5.31 -20.94 9.58
C TYR A 48 -4.77 -19.96 8.53
N ILE A 49 -3.47 -20.04 8.24
CA ILE A 49 -2.81 -19.25 7.20
C ILE A 49 -2.74 -20.10 5.92
N PRO A 50 -3.31 -19.65 4.79
CA PRO A 50 -3.18 -20.36 3.52
C PRO A 50 -1.70 -20.46 3.11
N GLN A 51 -1.25 -21.66 2.73
CA GLN A 51 0.17 -21.93 2.40
C GLN A 51 0.72 -21.03 1.28
N GLY A 52 -0.12 -20.68 0.30
CA GLY A 52 0.26 -19.75 -0.76
C GLY A 52 0.51 -18.34 -0.23
N LEU A 53 -0.34 -17.86 0.68
CA LEU A 53 -0.20 -16.56 1.33
C LEU A 53 1.05 -16.52 2.19
N GLU A 54 1.30 -17.57 2.97
CA GLU A 54 2.50 -17.69 3.82
C GLU A 54 3.80 -17.62 3.01
N LYS A 55 3.87 -18.31 1.87
CA LYS A 55 5.05 -18.25 0.99
C LYS A 55 5.28 -16.85 0.41
N LEU A 56 4.21 -16.17 0.01
CA LEU A 56 4.28 -14.83 -0.58
C LEU A 56 4.60 -13.76 0.46
N SER A 57 4.02 -13.84 1.66
CA SER A 57 4.28 -12.90 2.74
C SER A 57 5.73 -12.95 3.22
N ASN A 58 6.35 -14.14 3.17
CA ASN A 58 7.76 -14.30 3.55
C ASN A 58 8.75 -13.78 2.50
N LEU A 59 8.32 -13.52 1.27
CA LEU A 59 9.20 -13.10 0.19
C LEU A 59 9.66 -11.65 0.33
N TRP A 60 8.84 -10.80 0.94
CA TRP A 60 9.13 -9.39 1.14
C TRP A 60 8.54 -8.88 2.44
N ASN A 61 9.40 -8.34 3.31
CA ASN A 61 8.98 -7.62 4.50
C ASN A 61 9.27 -6.13 4.30
N ALA A 62 8.28 -5.28 4.56
CA ALA A 62 8.46 -3.84 4.47
C ALA A 62 9.55 -3.39 5.47
N PRO A 63 10.51 -2.54 5.04
CA PRO A 63 11.57 -2.04 5.93
C PRO A 63 11.04 -1.24 7.13
N ILE A 64 9.91 -0.55 6.95
CA ILE A 64 9.21 0.21 8.00
C ILE A 64 7.72 -0.19 7.94
N PRO A 65 7.32 -1.27 8.64
CA PRO A 65 5.93 -1.68 8.74
C PRO A 65 5.06 -0.57 9.33
N ASP A 66 3.83 -0.45 8.84
CA ASP A 66 2.81 0.50 9.32
C ASP A 66 3.25 1.97 9.35
N TYR A 67 4.33 2.30 8.64
CA TYR A 67 4.95 3.62 8.61
C TYR A 67 5.33 4.15 10.01
N ALA A 68 5.50 3.25 10.98
CA ALA A 68 5.87 3.56 12.36
C ALA A 68 7.29 3.07 12.65
N PHE A 69 8.04 3.86 13.44
CA PHE A 69 9.31 3.39 13.97
C PHE A 69 9.06 2.41 15.11
N ARG A 70 9.88 1.36 15.19
CA ARG A 70 9.80 0.35 16.25
C ARG A 70 9.82 1.01 17.63
N GLY A 71 8.79 0.75 18.43
CA GLY A 71 8.61 1.35 19.77
C GLY A 71 7.99 2.74 19.77
N TRP A 72 7.51 3.24 18.63
CA TRP A 72 6.65 4.43 18.52
C TRP A 72 5.19 4.09 18.25
N GLU A 73 4.87 2.80 18.13
CA GLU A 73 3.52 2.27 17.86
C GLU A 73 2.48 2.75 18.91
N ASP A 74 2.85 2.77 20.20
CA ASP A 74 1.99 3.25 21.29
C ASP A 74 2.12 4.76 21.58
N LYS A 75 2.91 5.50 20.79
CA LYS A 75 3.10 6.93 21.03
C LYS A 75 1.95 7.74 20.43
N GLY A 76 1.59 8.85 21.08
CA GLY A 76 0.51 9.72 20.63
C GLY A 76 0.67 10.21 19.18
N LEU A 77 -0.44 10.65 18.59
CA LEU A 77 -0.62 10.97 17.16
C LEU A 77 0.51 11.76 16.49
N VAL A 78 1.19 12.66 17.23
CA VAL A 78 2.31 13.46 16.72
C VAL A 78 3.49 12.58 16.27
N HIS A 79 3.83 11.54 17.02
CA HIS A 79 4.95 10.65 16.71
C HIS A 79 4.63 9.76 15.51
N LEU A 80 3.41 9.20 15.46
CA LEU A 80 2.93 8.41 14.33
C LEU A 80 2.89 9.26 13.05
N SER A 81 2.37 10.49 13.13
CA SER A 81 2.34 11.42 12.00
C SER A 81 3.74 11.78 11.50
N ALA A 82 4.69 12.00 12.41
CA ALA A 82 6.08 12.28 12.06
C ALA A 82 6.75 11.10 11.35
N ALA A 83 6.56 9.87 11.85
CA ALA A 83 7.08 8.65 11.22
C ALA A 83 6.46 8.43 9.84
N TYR A 84 5.15 8.69 9.69
CA TYR A 84 4.44 8.61 8.42
C TYR A 84 5.00 9.59 7.38
N ILE A 85 5.14 10.88 7.74
CA ILE A 85 5.71 11.91 6.87
C ILE A 85 7.15 11.56 6.48
N PHE A 86 7.95 11.09 7.44
CA PHE A 86 9.31 10.66 7.17
C PHE A 86 9.35 9.51 6.15
N SER A 87 8.51 8.49 6.33
CA SER A 87 8.42 7.37 5.40
C SER A 87 8.01 7.81 4.00
N ALA A 88 7.08 8.78 3.89
CA ALA A 88 6.70 9.38 2.62
C ALA A 88 7.88 10.08 1.93
N ILE A 89 8.64 10.91 2.65
CA ILE A 89 9.84 11.60 2.12
C ILE A 89 10.88 10.58 1.65
N LEU A 90 11.13 9.55 2.46
CA LEU A 90 12.07 8.49 2.14
C LEU A 90 11.66 7.74 0.87
N GLY A 91 10.39 7.33 0.78
CA GLY A 91 9.82 6.67 -0.38
C GLY A 91 9.98 7.50 -1.66
N ILE A 92 9.55 8.77 -1.63
CA ILE A 92 9.67 9.70 -2.76
C ILE A 92 11.14 9.83 -3.21
N THR A 93 12.04 10.01 -2.25
CA THR A 93 13.48 10.19 -2.52
C THR A 93 14.05 8.95 -3.21
N ILE A 94 13.78 7.76 -2.69
CA ILE A 94 14.27 6.50 -3.26
C ILE A 94 13.70 6.30 -4.67
N THR A 95 12.39 6.50 -4.87
CA THR A 95 11.75 6.38 -6.19
C THR A 95 12.36 7.35 -7.20
N ALA A 96 12.55 8.62 -6.82
CA ALA A 96 13.16 9.61 -7.70
C ALA A 96 14.60 9.25 -8.08
N LEU A 97 15.40 8.78 -7.12
CA LEU A 97 16.78 8.34 -7.37
C LEU A 97 16.84 7.15 -8.33
N ILE A 98 15.94 6.17 -8.18
CA ILE A 98 15.87 5.01 -9.07
C ILE A 98 15.50 5.45 -10.48
N ILE A 99 14.46 6.28 -10.64
CA ILE A 99 14.03 6.78 -11.95
C ILE A 99 15.15 7.57 -12.62
N PHE A 100 15.79 8.48 -11.88
CA PHE A 100 16.89 9.29 -12.41
C PHE A 100 18.10 8.42 -12.77
N GLY A 101 18.43 7.43 -11.95
CA GLY A 101 19.51 6.48 -12.21
C GLY A 101 19.28 5.66 -13.48
N ILE A 102 18.08 5.08 -13.64
CA ILE A 102 17.71 4.34 -14.85
C ILE A 102 17.74 5.26 -16.07
N GLY A 103 17.15 6.47 -15.96
CA GLY A 103 17.16 7.46 -17.03
C GLY A 103 18.59 7.87 -17.44
N HIS A 104 19.48 8.05 -16.47
CA HIS A 104 20.89 8.37 -16.73
C HIS A 104 21.58 7.24 -17.51
N ILE A 105 21.41 5.98 -17.09
CA ILE A 105 22.00 4.80 -17.75
C ILE A 105 21.47 4.65 -19.18
N LEU A 106 20.16 4.77 -19.37
CA LEU A 106 19.53 4.66 -20.69
C LEU A 106 19.94 5.80 -21.63
N SER A 107 20.04 7.04 -21.12
CA SER A 107 20.44 8.21 -21.93
C SER A 107 21.89 8.13 -22.42
N LYS A 108 22.79 7.52 -21.64
CA LYS A 108 24.17 7.28 -22.05
C LYS A 108 24.28 6.21 -23.15
N ARG A 109 23.40 5.21 -23.12
CA ARG A 109 23.40 4.11 -24.10
C ARG A 109 22.85 4.50 -25.47
N SER A 110 22.00 5.52 -25.55
CA SER A 110 21.44 6.05 -26.80
C SER A 110 22.37 7.02 -27.56
N ARG A 111 23.49 7.44 -26.95
CA ARG A 111 24.48 8.36 -27.58
C ARG A 111 25.67 7.64 -28.22
N HIS A 112 25.63 6.31 -28.29
CA HIS A 112 26.54 5.46 -29.07
C HIS A 112 25.75 4.69 -30.12
#